data_AF-A0A5B9F7S5-F1
#
_entry.id   AF-A0A5B9F7S5-F1
#
_cell.length_a   1.000
_cell.length_b   1.000
_cell.length_c   1.000
_cell.angle_alpha   90.00
_cell.angle_beta   90.00
_cell.angle_gamma   90.00
#
_symmetry.space_group_name_H-M   'P 1'
#
loop_
_entity.id
_entity.type
_entity.pdbx_description
1 polymer ?
#
loop_
_entity_poly.entity_id
_entity_poly.type
_entity_poly.pdbx_seq_one_letter_code
_entity_poly.pdbx_strand_id
1 'polypeptide(L)' 'MQVALVVGSMMSISPTGCQDAFEAMRPANAVVAVAATLERAGHINSGGSYLRDLTRRATRGEIPLRAR' A
#
# COMPACT_ATOMS: atom_id res chain seq x y z
N MET A 1 -4.13 -7.69 -9.00
CA MET A 1 -4.48 -7.96 -7.59
C MET A 1 -3.49 -8.93 -6.93
N GLN A 2 -3.24 -10.12 -7.49
CA GLN A 2 -2.35 -11.12 -6.90
C GLN A 2 -0.91 -10.63 -6.58
N VAL A 3 -0.30 -9.80 -7.43
CA VAL A 3 1.07 -9.30 -7.21
C VAL A 3 1.20 -8.56 -5.87
N ALA A 4 0.26 -7.67 -5.56
CA ALA A 4 0.29 -6.90 -4.32
C ALA A 4 0.06 -7.77 -3.08
N LEU A 5 -0.78 -8.81 -3.19
CA LEU A 5 -1.00 -9.76 -2.10
C LEU A 5 0.24 -10.63 -1.83
N VAL A 6 0.95 -11.04 -2.89
CA VAL A 6 2.20 -11.80 -2.78
C VAL A 6 3.32 -10.94 -2.18
N VAL A 7 3.46 -9.69 -2.60
CA VAL A 7 4.44 -8.77 -2.01
C VAL A 7 4.05 -8.43 -0.56
N GLY A 8 2.76 -8.26 -0.29
CA GLY A 8 2.24 -8.01 1.05
C GLY A 8 2.59 -9.13 2.03
N SER A 9 2.41 -10.39 1.63
CA SER A 9 2.78 -11.52 2.48
C SER A 9 4.29 -11.59 2.76
N MET A 10 5.13 -11.27 1.77
CA MET A 10 6.60 -11.15 1.95
C MET A 10 6.98 -10.03 2.93
N MET A 11 6.12 -9.02 3.11
CA MET A 11 6.34 -7.86 3.98
C MET A 11 5.55 -7.91 5.30
N SER A 12 4.98 -9.06 5.65
CA SER A 12 4.08 -9.23 6.82
C SER A 12 2.89 -8.25 6.82
N ILE A 13 2.43 -7.84 5.66
CA ILE A 13 1.20 -7.06 5.47
C ILE A 13 0.01 -8.02 5.48
N SER A 14 -1.01 -7.74 6.29
CA SER A 14 -2.20 -8.59 6.33
C SER A 14 -2.98 -8.50 5.01
N PRO A 15 -3.66 -9.59 4.60
CA PRO A 15 -4.53 -9.56 3.41
C PRO A 15 -5.57 -8.44 3.46
N THR A 16 -6.16 -8.21 4.65
CA THR A 16 -7.10 -7.11 4.91
C THR A 16 -6.46 -5.74 4.69
N GLY A 17 -5.25 -5.50 5.20
CA GLY A 17 -4.58 -4.21 5.02
C GLY A 17 -4.19 -3.95 3.55
N CYS A 18 -3.91 -5.01 2.79
CA CYS A 18 -3.67 -4.89 1.35
C CYS A 18 -4.97 -4.58 0.61
N GLN A 19 -6.07 -5.25 0.94
CA GLN A 19 -7.40 -5.00 0.38
C GLN A 19 -7.88 -3.57 0.67
N ASP A 20 -7.73 -3.08 1.90
CA ASP A 20 -8.09 -1.71 2.28
C ASP A 20 -7.39 -0.67 1.39
N ALA A 21 -6.15 -0.94 0.97
CA ALA A 21 -5.42 -0.06 0.05
C ALA A 21 -6.04 -0.05 -1.36
N PHE A 22 -6.53 -1.19 -1.85
CA PHE A 22 -7.25 -1.27 -3.13
C PHE A 22 -8.65 -0.65 -3.08
N GLU A 23 -9.28 -0.60 -1.91
CA GLU A 23 -10.58 0.06 -1.73
C GLU A 23 -10.43 1.57 -1.58
N ALA A 24 -9.41 2.03 -0.85
CA ALA A 24 -9.12 3.45 -0.66
C ALA A 24 -8.49 4.12 -1.88
N MET A 25 -7.86 3.36 -2.78
CA MET A 25 -7.09 3.88 -3.91
C MET A 25 -7.50 3.19 -5.21
N ARG A 26 -7.42 3.89 -6.36
CA ARG A 26 -7.53 3.20 -7.66
C ARG A 26 -6.51 2.06 -7.74
N PRO A 27 -6.78 0.94 -8.44
CA PRO A 27 -5.91 -0.24 -8.44
C PRO A 27 -4.43 0.04 -8.78
N ALA A 28 -4.16 0.92 -9.74
CA ALA A 28 -2.80 1.32 -10.10
C ALA A 28 -2.05 1.98 -8.94
N ASN A 29 -2.77 2.77 -8.14
CA ASN A 29 -2.22 3.52 -7.02
C ASN A 29 -1.95 2.63 -5.81
N ALA A 30 -2.81 1.64 -5.55
CA ALA A 30 -2.56 0.62 -4.55
C ALA A 30 -1.30 -0.20 -4.88
N VAL A 31 -1.11 -0.59 -6.15
CA VAL A 31 0.12 -1.27 -6.60
C VAL A 31 1.36 -0.40 -6.38
N VAL A 32 1.29 0.90 -6.72
CA VAL A 32 2.38 1.85 -6.47
C VAL A 32 2.67 2.00 -4.97
N ALA A 33 1.65 2.07 -4.11
CA ALA A 33 1.84 2.16 -2.67
C ALA A 33 2.51 0.92 -2.08
N VAL A 34 2.14 -0.28 -2.56
CA VAL A 34 2.78 -1.54 -2.16
C VAL A 34 4.23 -1.61 -2.64
N ALA A 35 4.51 -1.21 -3.89
CA ALA A 35 5.88 -1.14 -4.41
C ALA A 35 6.74 -0.14 -3.63
N ALA A 36 6.22 1.06 -3.35
CA ALA A 36 6.91 2.08 -2.55
C ALA A 36 7.15 1.61 -1.10
N THR A 37 6.24 0.79 -0.56
CA THR A 37 6.43 0.16 0.76
C THR A 37 7.60 -0.83 0.70
N LEU A 38 7.68 -1.65 -0.34
CA LEU A 38 8.78 -2.61 -0.57
C LEU A 38 10.13 -1.92 -0.75
N GLU A 39 10.20 -0.87 -1.57
CA GLU A 39 11.41 -0.07 -1.77
C GLU A 39 11.94 0.52 -0.45
N ARG A 40 11.03 0.81 0.49
CA ARG A 40 11.35 1.38 1.79
C ARG A 40 11.50 0.35 2.90
N ALA A 41 11.34 -0.96 2.63
CA ALA A 41 11.30 -2.00 3.64
C ALA A 41 12.52 -2.01 4.58
N GLY A 42 13.70 -1.68 4.06
CA GLY A 42 14.93 -1.59 4.87
C GLY A 42 15.06 -0.31 5.70
N HIS A 43 14.21 0.69 5.47
CA HIS A 43 14.26 2.02 6.09
C HIS A 43 13.06 2.31 7.00
N ILE A 44 12.13 1.36 7.15
CA ILE A 44 10.90 1.49 7.95
C ILE A 44 10.77 0.36 8.96
N ASN A 45 10.11 0.62 10.08
CA ASN A 45 9.93 -0.39 11.13
C ASN A 45 9.01 -1.54 10.70
N SER A 46 7.99 -1.26 9.89
CA SER A 46 7.05 -2.28 9.39
C SER A 46 6.37 -1.83 8.11
N GLY A 47 6.37 -2.69 7.10
CA GLY A 47 5.63 -2.45 5.84
C GLY A 47 4.12 -2.36 6.04
N GLY A 48 3.56 -3.14 6.96
CA GLY A 48 2.12 -3.17 7.21
C GLY A 48 1.59 -1.87 7.84
N SER A 49 2.29 -1.34 8.84
CA SER A 49 1.89 -0.06 9.46
C SER A 49 2.09 1.11 8.50
N TYR A 50 3.13 1.06 7.67
CA TYR A 50 3.41 2.06 6.64
C TYR A 50 2.33 2.08 5.55
N LEU A 51 1.97 0.92 4.99
CA LEU A 51 0.88 0.82 4.01
C LEU A 51 -0.45 1.30 4.60
N ARG A 52 -0.77 0.92 5.85
CA ARG A 52 -1.98 1.39 6.53
C ARG A 52 -2.02 2.91 6.68
N ASP A 53 -0.87 3.54 6.92
CA ASP A 53 -0.78 4.99 6.98
C ASP A 53 -1.04 5.64 5.62
N LEU A 54 -0.43 5.11 4.56
CA LEU A 54 -0.71 5.55 3.18
C LEU A 54 -2.20 5.38 2.82
N THR A 55 -2.81 4.25 3.20
CA THR A 55 -4.25 4.01 3.00
C THR A 55 -5.10 5.06 3.71
N ARG A 56 -4.81 5.40 4.98
CA ARG A 56 -5.52 6.45 5.72
C ARG A 56 -5.36 7.85 5.11
N ARG A 57 -4.18 8.15 4.58
CA ARG A 57 -3.93 9.44 3.92
C ARG A 57 -4.64 9.50 2.56
N ALA A 58 -4.73 8.38 1.84
CA ALA A 58 -5.49 8.31 0.59
C ALA A 58 -7.00 8.49 0.79
N THR A 59 -7.59 7.90 1.85
CA THR A 59 -9.01 8.12 2.16
C THR A 59 -9.34 9.57 2.51
N ARG A 60 -8.35 10.34 2.96
CA ARG A 60 -8.47 11.78 3.23
C ARG A 60 -8.16 12.67 2.02
N GLY A 61 -7.81 12.08 0.87
CA GLY A 61 -7.40 12.82 -0.32
C GLY A 61 -6.03 13.50 -0.21
N GLU A 62 -5.21 13.14 0.78
CA GLU A 62 -3.92 13.78 1.07
C GLU A 62 -2.77 13.28 0.18
N ILE A 63 -3.00 12.21 -0.59
CA ILE A 63 -2.01 11.67 -1.52
C ILE A 63 -2.48 11.94 -2.96
N PRO A 64 -1.73 12.71 -3.77
CA PRO A 64 -2.01 12.88 -5.19
C PRO A 64 -1.64 11.58 -5.91
N LEU A 65 -2.63 10.71 -6.03
CA LEU A 65 -2.49 9.44 -6.70
C LEU A 65 -2.57 9.68 -8.22
N ARG A 66 -1.40 9.94 -8.84
CA ARG A 66 -1.24 10.44 -10.22
C ARG A 66 -2.25 9.84 -11.21
N ALA A 67 -3.13 10.69 -11.74
CA ALA A 67 -3.87 10.43 -12.97
C ALA A 67 -3.00 10.85 -14.16
N ARG A 68 -2.62 9.89 -14.99
CA ARG A 68 -2.48 10.11 -16.42
C ARG A 68 -3.29 9.02 -17.11
#